data_AF-A0A3M1E0Y4-F1
#
_entry.id   AF-A0A3M1E0Y4-F1
#
_cell.length_a   1.000
_cell.length_b   1.000
_cell.length_c   1.000
_cell.angle_alpha   90.00
_cell.angle_beta   90.00
_cell.angle_gamma   90.00
#
_symmetry.space_group_name_H-M   'P 1'
#
loop_
_entity.id
_entity.type
_entity.pdbx_description
1 polymer ?
#
loop_
_entity_poly.entity_id
_entity_poly.type
_entity_poly.pdbx_seq_one_letter_code
_entity_poly.pdbx_strand_id
1 'polypeptide(L)'
;MRAYTVRLNPSRAYRAYDITDPLRPVRVLTLEVDGQRVTFADPGDRPRRYIVATEEAVRAPDRIRGREDLWGFRAAGGATGADYVLITHPAFADALGPLVDLRRSQGLTVAVINVLGVYDAYGDGRPDPEAIRRFLADAYARWDPRPTFVLLVGDGSYDPRRYLPTSPPTLIPPYLADVDPNSGETAADNRYACVDGEDNFPDLLLGRLPVKAADEARAVVRKIVDSEAQPLPGGWNGTVLLVADNPDGAGNFPALSEASAPWVTDPFTVTRRYCVGVDPNGDDCDAEASALHAALLGDWNRGALLIQYFGHSSWQQWARERLFHLDDLPSLANGRR
;
A
#
# COMPACT_ATOMS: atom_id res chain seq x y z
N MET A 1 52.39 -5.35 4.06
CA MET A 1 51.66 -6.36 3.27
C MET A 1 51.70 -7.69 4.00
N ARG A 2 50.54 -8.28 4.28
CA ARG A 2 50.38 -9.60 4.91
C ARG A 2 49.84 -10.57 3.87
N ALA A 3 50.29 -11.82 3.89
CA ALA A 3 49.74 -12.86 3.04
C ALA A 3 48.75 -13.70 3.87
N TYR A 4 47.56 -13.92 3.34
CA TYR A 4 46.56 -14.80 3.93
C TYR A 4 46.36 -16.00 3.04
N THR A 5 46.38 -17.19 3.62
CA THR A 5 46.06 -18.45 2.94
C THR A 5 44.84 -19.08 3.57
N VAL A 6 43.82 -19.34 2.77
CA VAL A 6 42.58 -19.99 3.20
C VAL A 6 42.44 -21.29 2.42
N ARG A 7 42.00 -22.36 3.10
CA ARG A 7 41.69 -23.63 2.45
C ARG A 7 40.18 -23.73 2.22
N LEU A 8 39.77 -23.94 0.97
CA LEU A 8 38.39 -24.01 0.53
C LEU A 8 38.13 -25.36 -0.14
N ASN A 9 36.89 -25.85 -0.05
CA ASN A 9 36.48 -27.12 -0.64
C ASN A 9 35.16 -26.90 -1.39
N PRO A 10 34.99 -27.31 -2.66
CA PRO A 10 35.89 -28.06 -3.55
C PRO A 10 36.94 -27.21 -4.30
N SER A 11 38.02 -27.86 -4.77
CA SER A 11 39.05 -27.25 -5.64
C SER A 11 38.43 -26.77 -6.96
N ARG A 12 38.21 -25.46 -7.10
CA ARG A 12 37.61 -24.81 -8.27
C ARG A 12 38.25 -23.45 -8.55
N ALA A 13 37.80 -22.77 -9.60
CA ALA A 13 38.10 -21.35 -9.77
C ALA A 13 37.52 -20.56 -8.58
N TYR A 14 38.31 -19.68 -7.99
CA TYR A 14 37.91 -18.84 -6.86
C TYR A 14 37.98 -17.36 -7.22
N ARG A 15 37.11 -16.57 -6.59
CA ARG A 15 37.20 -15.11 -6.54
C ARG A 15 37.32 -14.68 -5.10
N ALA A 16 38.04 -13.59 -4.87
CA ALA A 16 37.95 -12.87 -3.62
C ALA A 16 37.58 -11.41 -3.83
N TYR A 17 36.87 -10.87 -2.85
CA TYR A 17 36.50 -9.47 -2.78
C TYR A 17 36.87 -8.92 -1.41
N ASP A 18 37.47 -7.74 -1.39
CA ASP A 18 37.54 -6.89 -0.20
C ASP A 18 36.15 -6.28 0.00
N ILE A 19 35.50 -6.66 1.09
CA ILE A 19 34.17 -6.23 1.51
C ILE A 19 34.23 -5.40 2.79
N THR A 20 35.38 -4.78 3.07
CA THR A 20 35.52 -3.91 4.24
C THR A 20 34.58 -2.72 4.17
N ASP A 21 34.35 -2.21 2.96
CA ASP A 21 33.18 -1.39 2.63
C ASP A 21 32.14 -2.29 1.94
N PRO A 22 31.06 -2.69 2.62
CA PRO A 22 30.07 -3.59 2.04
C PRO A 22 29.29 -2.96 0.88
N LEU A 23 29.27 -1.63 0.75
CA LEU A 23 28.62 -0.93 -0.37
C LEU A 23 29.53 -0.77 -1.58
N ARG A 24 30.84 -1.02 -1.42
CA ARG A 24 31.84 -0.87 -2.48
C ARG A 24 32.81 -2.07 -2.50
N PRO A 25 32.31 -3.29 -2.78
CA PRO A 25 33.16 -4.46 -2.87
C PRO A 25 34.21 -4.29 -3.98
N VAL A 26 35.48 -4.56 -3.66
CA VAL A 26 36.59 -4.47 -4.62
C VAL A 26 37.11 -5.86 -4.90
N ARG A 27 37.18 -6.25 -6.18
CA ARG A 27 37.74 -7.56 -6.57
C ARG A 27 39.24 -7.58 -6.27
N VAL A 28 39.69 -8.61 -5.55
CA VAL A 28 41.11 -8.87 -5.33
C VAL A 28 41.66 -9.61 -6.55
N LEU A 29 42.56 -8.96 -7.28
CA LEU A 29 43.12 -9.50 -8.54
C LEU A 29 44.39 -10.33 -8.33
N THR A 30 45.03 -10.21 -7.17
CA THR A 30 46.27 -10.91 -6.82
C THR A 30 46.00 -12.23 -6.09
N LEU A 31 45.04 -13.01 -6.58
CA LEU A 31 44.73 -14.33 -6.03
C LEU A 31 45.65 -15.38 -6.63
N GLU A 32 46.32 -16.16 -5.78
CA GLU A 32 47.03 -17.38 -6.15
C GLU A 32 46.21 -18.59 -5.69
N VAL A 33 45.96 -19.52 -6.59
CA VAL A 33 45.18 -20.73 -6.31
C VAL A 33 46.05 -21.96 -6.54
N ASP A 34 46.27 -22.74 -5.48
CA ASP A 34 46.95 -24.03 -5.50
C ASP A 34 46.01 -25.11 -4.96
N GLY A 35 45.27 -25.74 -5.89
CA GLY A 35 44.20 -26.69 -5.59
C GLY A 35 43.12 -26.08 -4.69
N GLN A 36 43.11 -26.48 -3.42
CA GLN A 36 42.17 -25.99 -2.40
C GLN A 36 42.69 -24.78 -1.61
N ARG A 37 43.95 -24.36 -1.81
CA ARG A 37 44.52 -23.22 -1.11
C ARG A 37 44.39 -21.97 -1.98
N VAL A 38 43.81 -20.94 -1.40
CA VAL A 38 43.77 -19.61 -1.99
C VAL A 38 44.64 -18.70 -1.14
N THR A 39 45.64 -18.09 -1.76
CA THR A 39 46.52 -17.10 -1.14
C THR A 39 46.28 -15.74 -1.77
N PHE A 40 46.20 -14.70 -0.95
CA PHE A 40 46.09 -13.32 -1.44
C PHE A 40 46.80 -12.35 -0.49
N ALA A 41 47.20 -11.21 -1.04
CA ALA A 41 47.87 -10.15 -0.31
C ALA A 41 46.87 -9.16 0.29
N ASP A 42 47.09 -8.81 1.55
CA ASP A 42 46.45 -7.71 2.26
C ASP A 42 47.47 -6.58 2.43
N PRO A 43 47.13 -5.32 2.09
CA PRO A 43 48.01 -4.17 2.33
C PRO A 43 48.51 -4.08 3.79
N GLY A 44 47.66 -4.44 4.76
CA GLY A 44 47.94 -4.43 6.20
C GLY A 44 47.90 -3.05 6.82
N ASP A 45 47.30 -2.08 6.12
CA ASP A 45 47.14 -0.68 6.53
C ASP A 45 46.06 -0.50 7.60
N ARG A 46 45.02 -1.33 7.56
CA ARG A 46 43.90 -1.35 8.51
C ARG A 46 43.26 -2.75 8.53
N PRO A 47 42.42 -3.07 9.53
CA PRO A 47 41.61 -4.27 9.49
C PRO A 47 40.71 -4.28 8.24
N ARG A 48 40.75 -5.38 7.48
CA ARG A 48 39.94 -5.60 6.29
C ARG A 48 39.12 -6.87 6.41
N ARG A 49 38.01 -6.94 5.68
CA ARG A 49 37.14 -8.10 5.61
C ARG A 49 37.11 -8.60 4.17
N TYR A 50 37.32 -9.89 3.99
CA TYR A 50 37.31 -10.51 2.67
C TYR A 50 36.25 -11.60 2.60
N ILE A 51 35.67 -11.76 1.42
CA ILE A 51 34.93 -12.96 1.05
C ILE A 51 35.71 -13.67 -0.04
N VAL A 52 35.92 -14.97 0.13
CA VAL A 52 36.49 -15.85 -0.91
C VAL A 52 35.44 -16.91 -1.21
N ALA A 53 35.06 -17.02 -2.48
CA ALA A 53 34.03 -17.94 -2.92
C ALA A 53 34.45 -18.61 -4.23
N THR A 54 33.85 -19.75 -4.55
CA THR A 54 33.99 -20.32 -5.89
C THR A 54 33.36 -19.38 -6.91
N GLU A 55 33.90 -19.37 -8.13
CA GLU A 55 33.39 -18.58 -9.26
C GLU A 55 31.88 -18.80 -9.45
N GLU A 56 31.44 -20.05 -9.36
CA GLU A 56 30.03 -20.46 -9.50
C GLU A 56 29.13 -20.04 -8.34
N ALA A 57 29.69 -19.80 -7.15
CA ALA A 57 28.91 -19.30 -6.03
C ALA A 57 28.57 -17.80 -6.17
N VAL A 58 29.27 -17.09 -7.06
CA VAL A 58 28.94 -15.70 -7.42
C VAL A 58 27.75 -15.74 -8.38
N ARG A 59 26.55 -15.54 -7.83
CA ARG A 59 25.33 -15.47 -8.63
C ARG A 59 25.39 -14.28 -9.58
N ALA A 60 24.99 -14.49 -10.82
CA ALA A 60 24.68 -13.41 -11.74
C ALA A 60 23.34 -12.77 -11.33
N PRO A 61 23.15 -11.46 -11.56
CA PRO A 61 21.82 -10.88 -11.42
C PRO A 61 20.87 -11.53 -12.43
N ASP A 62 19.64 -11.79 -12.02
CA ASP A 62 18.60 -12.35 -12.90
C ASP A 62 18.32 -11.41 -14.09
N ARG A 63 18.49 -10.09 -13.88
CA ARG A 63 18.33 -9.07 -14.92
C ARG A 63 19.15 -7.81 -14.61
N ILE A 64 19.71 -7.20 -15.64
CA ILE A 64 20.25 -5.84 -15.62
C ILE A 64 19.35 -4.97 -16.50
N ARG A 65 18.91 -3.83 -15.99
CA ARG A 65 18.09 -2.86 -16.73
C ARG A 65 18.62 -1.44 -16.51
N GLY A 66 18.27 -0.54 -17.41
CA GLY A 66 18.45 0.90 -17.18
C GLY A 66 17.56 1.40 -16.05
N ARG A 67 17.87 2.61 -15.58
CA ARG A 67 17.01 3.34 -14.63
C ARG A 67 15.67 3.65 -15.29
N GLU A 68 14.60 3.43 -14.54
CA GLU A 68 13.25 3.84 -14.89
C GLU A 68 13.11 5.35 -14.79
N ASP A 69 12.45 5.96 -15.77
CA ASP A 69 12.14 7.38 -15.74
C ASP A 69 10.97 7.63 -14.78
N LEU A 70 11.19 8.49 -13.80
CA LEU A 70 10.19 8.94 -12.83
C LEU A 70 9.02 9.65 -13.54
N TRP A 71 9.30 10.29 -14.68
CA TRP A 71 8.35 11.03 -15.52
C TRP A 71 7.93 10.27 -16.77
N GLY A 72 8.20 8.95 -16.84
CA GLY A 72 8.04 8.13 -18.04
C GLY A 72 6.60 8.10 -18.60
N PHE A 73 5.62 8.53 -17.82
CA PHE A 73 4.28 8.81 -18.30
C PHE A 73 4.24 10.25 -18.80
N ARG A 74 4.25 10.43 -20.13
CA ARG A 74 4.37 11.71 -20.88
C ARG A 74 3.58 12.91 -20.34
N ALA A 75 2.57 12.70 -19.50
CA ALA A 75 1.78 13.73 -18.83
C ALA A 75 2.49 14.44 -17.65
N ALA A 76 3.63 13.94 -17.16
CA ALA A 76 4.23 14.41 -15.90
C ALA A 76 5.50 15.27 -16.05
N GLY A 77 6.14 15.26 -17.23
CA GLY A 77 7.03 16.30 -17.75
C GLY A 77 7.99 17.01 -16.78
N GLY A 78 8.70 16.31 -15.91
CA GLY A 78 9.69 16.96 -15.03
C GLY A 78 9.09 17.96 -14.06
N ALA A 79 7.83 17.76 -13.64
CA ALA A 79 7.09 18.73 -12.83
C ALA A 79 7.90 19.18 -11.60
N THR A 80 7.96 20.49 -11.39
CA THR A 80 8.54 21.14 -10.22
C THR A 80 7.47 21.65 -9.27
N GLY A 81 6.22 21.17 -9.43
CA GLY A 81 5.01 21.73 -8.85
C GLY A 81 3.77 20.92 -9.22
N ALA A 82 2.96 20.52 -8.23
CA ALA A 82 1.64 19.93 -8.45
C ALA A 82 0.81 19.92 -7.16
N ASP A 83 -0.49 20.20 -7.25
CA ASP A 83 -1.44 20.06 -6.13
C ASP A 83 -1.72 18.59 -5.81
N TYR A 84 -1.75 17.75 -6.86
CA TYR A 84 -2.13 16.33 -6.81
C TYR A 84 -1.02 15.44 -7.40
N VAL A 85 -0.41 14.62 -6.56
CA VAL A 85 0.64 13.67 -6.94
C VAL A 85 0.07 12.27 -7.02
N LEU A 86 -0.06 11.74 -8.22
CA LEU A 86 -0.55 10.39 -8.47
C LEU A 86 0.65 9.46 -8.73
N ILE A 87 0.96 8.58 -7.79
CA ILE A 87 2.06 7.61 -7.90
C ILE A 87 1.49 6.24 -8.29
N THR A 88 1.94 5.69 -9.42
CA THR A 88 1.38 4.46 -9.97
C THR A 88 2.44 3.50 -10.50
N HIS A 89 2.12 2.21 -10.46
CA HIS A 89 2.84 1.21 -11.25
C HIS A 89 2.52 1.40 -12.76
N PRO A 90 3.49 1.18 -13.68
CA PRO A 90 3.25 1.32 -15.13
C PRO A 90 2.08 0.50 -15.68
N ALA A 91 1.77 -0.62 -15.05
CA ALA A 91 0.64 -1.48 -15.43
C ALA A 91 -0.75 -0.78 -15.37
N PHE A 92 -0.86 0.36 -14.68
CA PHE A 92 -2.14 1.07 -14.49
C PHE A 92 -2.17 2.47 -15.09
N ALA A 93 -1.04 3.00 -15.58
CA ALA A 93 -0.93 4.38 -16.05
C ALA A 93 -1.99 4.74 -17.10
N ASP A 94 -2.22 3.85 -18.07
CA ASP A 94 -3.19 4.05 -19.15
C ASP A 94 -4.64 4.11 -18.67
N ALA A 95 -4.96 3.53 -17.51
CA ALA A 95 -6.31 3.54 -16.94
C ALA A 95 -6.66 4.85 -16.22
N LEU A 96 -5.66 5.70 -15.93
CA LEU A 96 -5.80 6.83 -15.02
C LEU A 96 -6.12 8.16 -15.71
N GLY A 97 -6.03 8.22 -17.05
CA GLY A 97 -6.32 9.43 -17.83
C GLY A 97 -7.63 10.14 -17.43
N PRO A 98 -8.78 9.44 -17.37
CA PRO A 98 -10.04 10.06 -16.99
C PRO A 98 -10.05 10.69 -15.59
N LEU A 99 -9.36 10.08 -14.62
CA LEU A 99 -9.23 10.65 -13.27
C LEU A 99 -8.33 11.89 -13.26
N VAL A 100 -7.22 11.84 -14.01
CA VAL A 100 -6.31 12.98 -14.17
C VAL A 100 -7.05 14.17 -14.80
N ASP A 101 -7.84 13.92 -15.85
CA ASP A 101 -8.62 14.96 -16.53
C ASP A 101 -9.71 15.54 -15.62
N LEU A 102 -10.39 14.70 -14.82
CA LEU A 102 -11.34 15.16 -13.81
C LEU A 102 -10.68 16.11 -12.81
N ARG A 103 -9.55 15.72 -12.20
CA ARG A 103 -8.85 16.55 -11.21
C ARG A 103 -8.37 17.87 -11.83
N ARG A 104 -7.88 17.84 -13.07
CA ARG A 104 -7.54 19.06 -13.83
C ARG A 104 -8.74 19.95 -14.09
N SER A 105 -9.89 19.38 -14.44
CA SER A 105 -11.13 20.15 -14.62
C SER A 105 -11.63 20.81 -13.34
N GLN A 106 -11.24 20.27 -12.18
CA GLN A 106 -11.51 20.83 -10.85
C GLN A 106 -10.48 21.88 -10.43
N GLY A 107 -9.56 22.25 -11.33
CA GLY A 107 -8.56 23.30 -11.12
C GLY A 107 -7.25 22.84 -10.49
N LEU A 108 -7.03 21.53 -10.32
CA LEU A 108 -5.79 21.00 -9.74
C LEU A 108 -4.71 20.79 -10.80
N THR A 109 -3.48 21.14 -10.45
CA THR A 109 -2.29 20.67 -11.18
C THR A 109 -1.98 19.23 -10.77
N VAL A 110 -1.79 18.34 -11.75
CA VAL A 110 -1.65 16.89 -11.52
C VAL A 110 -0.34 16.37 -12.11
N ALA A 111 0.46 15.71 -11.28
CA ALA A 111 1.66 14.99 -11.69
C ALA A 111 1.45 13.47 -11.57
N VAL A 112 1.76 12.73 -12.64
CA VAL A 112 1.62 11.25 -12.68
C VAL A 112 3.00 10.61 -12.63
N ILE A 113 3.32 9.95 -11.52
CA ILE A 113 4.67 9.51 -11.19
C ILE A 113 4.80 8.00 -11.35
N ASN A 114 5.85 7.56 -12.04
CA ASN A 114 6.23 6.16 -12.15
C ASN A 114 6.91 5.68 -10.86
N VAL A 115 6.23 4.81 -10.11
CA VAL A 115 6.76 4.30 -8.84
C VAL A 115 8.09 3.55 -9.01
N LEU A 116 8.31 2.90 -10.16
CA LEU A 116 9.59 2.22 -10.41
C LEU A 116 10.74 3.23 -10.57
N GLY A 117 10.47 4.38 -11.18
CA GLY A 117 11.41 5.49 -11.27
C GLY A 117 11.68 6.13 -9.91
N VAL A 118 10.67 6.18 -9.01
CA VAL A 118 10.85 6.60 -7.61
C VAL A 118 11.81 5.67 -6.88
N TYR A 119 11.62 4.34 -6.99
CA TYR A 119 12.52 3.37 -6.36
C TYR A 119 13.97 3.53 -6.84
N ASP A 120 14.18 3.67 -8.15
CA ASP A 120 15.51 3.87 -8.70
C ASP A 120 16.15 5.20 -8.30
N ALA A 121 15.35 6.24 -8.07
CA ALA A 121 15.81 7.58 -7.73
C ALA A 121 16.05 7.79 -6.22
N TYR A 122 15.24 7.17 -5.37
CA TYR A 122 15.14 7.45 -3.93
C TYR A 122 15.42 6.24 -3.03
N GLY A 123 15.47 5.03 -3.61
CA GLY A 123 15.56 3.76 -2.88
C GLY A 123 16.63 2.80 -3.38
N ASP A 124 17.61 3.27 -4.15
CA ASP A 124 18.65 2.43 -4.80
C ASP A 124 18.06 1.31 -5.68
N GLY A 125 16.88 1.53 -6.26
CA GLY A 125 16.14 0.55 -7.07
C GLY A 125 15.38 -0.51 -6.26
N ARG A 126 15.35 -0.40 -4.94
CA ARG A 126 14.56 -1.30 -4.08
C ARG A 126 13.11 -0.83 -4.01
N PRO A 127 12.12 -1.74 -4.13
CA PRO A 127 10.71 -1.43 -3.88
C PRO A 127 10.51 -1.26 -2.37
N ASP A 128 10.87 -0.08 -1.87
CA ASP A 128 10.89 0.27 -0.45
C ASP A 128 9.92 1.44 -0.21
N PRO A 129 8.98 1.33 0.74
CA PRO A 129 8.08 2.43 1.07
C PRO A 129 8.83 3.74 1.40
N GLU A 130 10.03 3.65 1.98
CA GLU A 130 10.84 4.82 2.32
C GLU A 130 11.29 5.63 1.09
N ALA A 131 11.45 4.99 -0.07
CA ALA A 131 11.76 5.70 -1.31
C ALA A 131 10.61 6.64 -1.72
N ILE A 132 9.37 6.22 -1.52
CA ILE A 132 8.18 7.02 -1.81
C ILE A 132 8.06 8.16 -0.80
N ARG A 133 8.24 7.90 0.51
CA ARG A 133 8.22 8.95 1.52
C ARG A 133 9.28 10.02 1.26
N ARG A 134 10.51 9.63 0.91
CA ARG A 134 11.58 10.57 0.55
C ARG A 134 11.24 11.40 -0.68
N PHE A 135 10.67 10.78 -1.71
CA PHE A 135 10.19 11.52 -2.88
C PHE A 135 9.12 12.55 -2.51
N LEU A 136 8.15 12.16 -1.66
CA LEU A 136 7.10 13.04 -1.20
C LEU A 136 7.64 14.18 -0.31
N ALA A 137 8.60 13.91 0.56
CA ALA A 137 9.28 14.94 1.37
C ALA A 137 10.04 15.94 0.49
N ASP A 138 10.74 15.44 -0.53
CA ASP A 138 11.45 16.24 -1.51
C ASP A 138 10.50 17.15 -2.32
N ALA A 139 9.32 16.64 -2.67
CA ALA A 139 8.27 17.40 -3.34
C ALA A 139 7.64 18.42 -2.38
N TYR A 140 7.26 18.01 -1.17
CA TYR A 140 6.69 18.86 -0.14
C TYR A 140 7.57 20.08 0.16
N ALA A 141 8.89 19.86 0.28
CA ALA A 141 9.84 20.91 0.63
C ALA A 141 10.14 21.89 -0.51
N ARG A 142 10.07 21.45 -1.78
CA ARG A 142 10.67 22.19 -2.90
C ARG A 142 9.74 22.51 -4.06
N TRP A 143 8.60 21.84 -4.17
CA TRP A 143 7.69 22.05 -5.28
C TRP A 143 6.82 23.29 -5.08
N ASP A 144 6.48 23.95 -6.19
CA ASP A 144 5.56 25.07 -6.24
C ASP A 144 4.60 24.91 -7.45
N PRO A 145 3.30 24.62 -7.23
CA PRO A 145 2.66 24.47 -5.93
C PRO A 145 3.15 23.24 -5.17
N ARG A 146 3.17 23.36 -3.84
CA ARG A 146 3.41 22.25 -2.92
C ARG A 146 2.25 21.25 -3.01
N PRO A 147 2.52 19.93 -3.07
CA PRO A 147 1.47 18.91 -3.03
C PRO A 147 0.55 19.06 -1.83
N THR A 148 -0.75 18.85 -2.06
CA THR A 148 -1.76 18.71 -1.01
C THR A 148 -2.32 17.29 -0.99
N PHE A 149 -2.48 16.68 -2.17
CA PHE A 149 -3.07 15.34 -2.34
C PHE A 149 -2.07 14.36 -2.91
N VAL A 150 -2.07 13.14 -2.39
CA VAL A 150 -1.31 12.01 -2.92
C VAL A 150 -2.26 10.84 -3.16
N LEU A 151 -2.17 10.23 -4.35
CA LEU A 151 -2.88 8.99 -4.66
C LEU A 151 -1.89 7.91 -5.07
N LEU A 152 -1.86 6.81 -4.31
CA LEU A 152 -1.15 5.59 -4.69
C LEU A 152 -2.07 4.71 -5.53
N VAL A 153 -1.61 4.24 -6.69
CA VAL A 153 -2.36 3.32 -7.54
C VAL A 153 -1.56 2.03 -7.74
N GLY A 154 -2.01 0.99 -7.04
CA GLY A 154 -1.37 -0.30 -7.00
C GLY A 154 -1.47 -0.93 -5.62
N ASP A 155 -1.73 -2.23 -5.60
CA ASP A 155 -1.90 -2.98 -4.37
C ASP A 155 -0.57 -3.28 -3.64
N GLY A 156 -0.68 -3.50 -2.34
CA GLY A 156 0.39 -3.92 -1.45
C GLY A 156 0.14 -5.32 -0.87
N SER A 157 1.13 -5.87 -0.18
CA SER A 157 0.98 -7.10 0.59
C SER A 157 1.67 -6.98 1.94
N TYR A 158 1.17 -7.72 2.94
CA TYR A 158 1.87 -7.97 4.19
C TYR A 158 3.14 -8.83 4.01
N ASP A 159 3.28 -9.51 2.86
CA ASP A 159 4.48 -10.27 2.49
C ASP A 159 5.08 -9.75 1.18
N PRO A 160 5.68 -8.54 1.20
CA PRO A 160 6.17 -7.87 -0.02
C PRO A 160 7.34 -8.61 -0.68
N ARG A 161 8.03 -9.48 0.07
CA ARG A 161 9.13 -10.32 -0.44
C ARG A 161 8.66 -11.69 -0.91
N ARG A 162 7.37 -12.00 -0.78
CA ARG A 162 6.72 -13.25 -1.20
C ARG A 162 7.43 -14.48 -0.65
N TYR A 163 7.69 -14.48 0.66
CA TYR A 163 8.18 -15.65 1.37
C TYR A 163 7.18 -16.82 1.35
N LEU A 164 5.87 -16.53 1.25
CA LEU A 164 4.83 -17.54 1.10
C LEU A 164 4.41 -17.70 -0.37
N PRO A 165 4.15 -18.93 -0.85
CA PRO A 165 3.67 -19.18 -2.21
C PRO A 165 2.33 -18.51 -2.53
N THR A 166 1.49 -18.34 -1.52
CA THR A 166 0.14 -17.74 -1.62
C THR A 166 0.15 -16.22 -1.53
N SER A 167 1.31 -15.58 -1.32
CA SER A 167 1.37 -14.13 -1.16
C SER A 167 0.96 -13.41 -2.43
N PRO A 168 0.03 -12.43 -2.32
CA PRO A 168 -0.43 -11.67 -3.46
C PRO A 168 0.71 -10.85 -4.06
N PRO A 169 0.57 -10.39 -5.32
CA PRO A 169 1.55 -9.49 -5.90
C PRO A 169 1.64 -8.20 -5.09
N THR A 170 2.86 -7.66 -4.96
CA THR A 170 3.09 -6.34 -4.38
C THR A 170 3.52 -5.40 -5.49
N LEU A 171 2.70 -4.40 -5.77
CA LEU A 171 2.94 -3.39 -6.80
C LEU A 171 3.50 -2.11 -6.17
N ILE A 172 2.93 -1.73 -5.02
CA ILE A 172 3.42 -0.67 -4.15
C ILE A 172 3.36 -1.21 -2.72
N PRO A 173 4.51 -1.62 -2.12
CA PRO A 173 4.54 -2.12 -0.74
C PRO A 173 3.85 -1.15 0.22
N PRO A 174 3.21 -1.59 1.30
CA PRO A 174 2.81 -0.67 2.36
C PRO A 174 3.98 -0.45 3.33
N TYR A 175 3.90 0.57 4.18
CA TYR A 175 4.57 0.49 5.47
C TYR A 175 3.89 -0.59 6.29
N LEU A 176 4.67 -1.50 6.87
CA LEU A 176 4.15 -2.47 7.84
C LEU A 176 4.54 -2.02 9.23
N ALA A 177 3.57 -2.01 10.14
CA ALA A 177 3.75 -1.67 11.53
C ALA A 177 3.00 -2.66 12.41
N ASP A 178 3.62 -3.09 13.50
CA ASP A 178 2.93 -3.85 14.54
C ASP A 178 1.87 -2.97 15.21
N VAL A 179 0.60 -3.32 15.06
CA VAL A 179 -0.52 -2.52 15.59
C VAL A 179 -1.02 -3.03 16.94
N ASP A 180 -0.94 -4.33 17.20
CA ASP A 180 -1.17 -4.91 18.52
C ASP A 180 -0.53 -6.32 18.63
N PRO A 181 -0.34 -6.87 19.85
CA PRO A 181 0.31 -8.16 20.07
C PRO A 181 -0.33 -9.36 19.37
N ASN A 182 -1.61 -9.28 19.01
CA ASN A 182 -2.38 -10.35 18.40
C ASN A 182 -2.51 -10.19 16.88
N SER A 183 -2.69 -8.95 16.37
CA SER A 183 -2.83 -8.72 14.92
C SER A 183 -1.51 -8.57 14.17
N GLY A 184 -0.41 -8.23 14.88
CA GLY A 184 0.92 -8.10 14.28
C GLY A 184 1.03 -6.99 13.24
N GLU A 185 1.85 -7.22 12.21
CA GLU A 185 2.14 -6.25 11.16
C GLU A 185 0.92 -5.95 10.27
N THR A 186 0.50 -4.69 10.23
CA THR A 186 -0.58 -4.18 9.38
C THR A 186 -0.10 -2.99 8.56
N ALA A 187 -0.77 -2.73 7.43
CA ALA A 187 -0.47 -1.57 6.58
C ALA A 187 -0.68 -0.25 7.33
N ALA A 188 0.34 0.62 7.30
CA ALA A 188 0.38 1.94 7.94
C ALA A 188 0.70 3.02 6.89
N ASP A 189 -0.13 3.10 5.84
CA ASP A 189 0.10 3.98 4.70
C ASP A 189 0.19 5.46 5.07
N ASN A 190 -0.40 5.91 6.18
CA ASN A 190 -0.27 7.30 6.67
C ASN A 190 1.20 7.75 6.77
N ARG A 191 2.13 6.82 7.02
CA ARG A 191 3.57 7.10 7.08
C ARG A 191 4.18 7.59 5.77
N TYR A 192 3.55 7.34 4.62
CA TYR A 192 3.97 7.97 3.35
C TYR A 192 3.85 9.48 3.38
N ALA A 193 2.88 9.99 4.12
CA ALA A 193 2.50 11.39 4.15
C ALA A 193 3.05 12.15 5.36
N CYS A 194 3.61 11.48 6.37
CA CYS A 194 4.42 12.13 7.40
C CYS A 194 5.74 12.53 6.73
N VAL A 195 5.95 13.80 6.41
CA VAL A 195 7.12 14.27 5.66
C VAL A 195 7.74 15.55 6.24
N ASP A 196 7.07 16.19 7.20
CA ASP A 196 7.57 17.28 8.01
C ASP A 196 7.51 16.91 9.50
N GLY A 197 8.54 17.30 10.25
CA GLY A 197 8.67 16.90 11.66
C GLY A 197 9.01 15.43 11.92
N GLU A 198 9.23 15.12 13.19
CA GLU A 198 9.54 13.77 13.70
C GLU A 198 8.32 13.23 14.47
N ASP A 199 7.22 13.03 13.77
CA ASP A 199 5.97 12.51 14.32
C ASP A 199 5.21 11.61 13.33
N ASN A 200 4.00 11.17 13.72
CA ASN A 200 3.15 10.28 12.95
C ASN A 200 1.92 11.00 12.34
N PHE A 201 1.92 12.33 12.29
CA PHE A 201 0.86 13.10 11.67
C PHE A 201 1.13 13.26 10.17
N PRO A 202 0.15 12.99 9.29
CA PRO A 202 0.34 13.16 7.86
C PRO A 202 0.28 14.65 7.47
N ASP A 203 1.26 15.11 6.70
CA ASP A 203 1.32 16.47 6.12
C ASP A 203 0.66 16.58 4.74
N LEU A 204 0.28 15.43 4.17
CA LEU A 204 -0.33 15.28 2.85
C LEU A 204 -1.60 14.42 2.96
N LEU A 205 -2.62 14.76 2.17
CA LEU A 205 -3.86 13.98 2.09
C LEU A 205 -3.64 12.75 1.18
N LEU A 206 -3.44 11.60 1.81
CA LEU A 206 -3.12 10.35 1.12
C LEU A 206 -4.37 9.48 0.89
N GLY A 207 -4.51 8.96 -0.32
CA GLY A 207 -5.40 7.85 -0.65
C GLY A 207 -4.67 6.73 -1.41
N ARG A 208 -5.27 5.54 -1.45
CA ARG A 208 -4.81 4.42 -2.27
C ARG A 208 -5.96 3.79 -3.07
N LEU A 209 -5.70 3.48 -4.33
CA LEU A 209 -6.49 2.53 -5.13
C LEU A 209 -5.73 1.18 -5.14
N PRO A 210 -6.13 0.20 -4.32
CA PRO A 210 -5.42 -1.09 -4.16
C PRO A 210 -5.77 -2.05 -5.29
N VAL A 211 -5.40 -1.68 -6.52
CA VAL A 211 -5.69 -2.46 -7.74
C VAL A 211 -4.55 -3.41 -8.07
N LYS A 212 -4.90 -4.61 -8.51
CA LYS A 212 -3.99 -5.68 -8.93
C LYS A 212 -3.98 -5.86 -10.46
N ALA A 213 -5.04 -5.41 -11.15
CA ALA A 213 -5.19 -5.53 -12.60
C ALA A 213 -5.67 -4.22 -13.27
N ALA A 214 -5.36 -4.07 -14.56
CA ALA A 214 -5.73 -2.88 -15.34
C ALA A 214 -7.26 -2.66 -15.41
N ASP A 215 -8.04 -3.74 -15.48
CA ASP A 215 -9.50 -3.65 -15.50
C ASP A 215 -10.08 -3.19 -14.16
N GLU A 216 -9.47 -3.59 -13.03
CA GLU A 216 -9.83 -3.06 -11.71
C GLU A 216 -9.55 -1.56 -11.62
N ALA A 217 -8.39 -1.12 -12.13
CA ALA A 217 -8.04 0.30 -12.21
C ALA A 217 -9.08 1.09 -13.03
N ARG A 218 -9.44 0.61 -14.23
CA ARG A 218 -10.48 1.22 -15.07
C ARG A 218 -11.83 1.28 -14.36
N ALA A 219 -12.22 0.19 -13.68
CA ALA A 219 -13.50 0.11 -12.99
C ALA A 219 -13.59 1.10 -11.82
N VAL A 220 -12.54 1.23 -11.01
CA VAL A 220 -12.52 2.18 -9.88
C VAL A 220 -12.43 3.63 -10.37
N VAL A 221 -11.57 3.93 -11.34
CA VAL A 221 -11.49 5.27 -11.97
C VAL A 221 -12.84 5.68 -12.52
N ARG A 222 -13.51 4.79 -13.26
CA ARG A 222 -14.83 5.06 -13.82
C ARG A 222 -15.86 5.37 -12.73
N LYS A 223 -15.89 4.60 -11.63
CA LYS A 223 -16.80 4.86 -10.50
C LYS A 223 -16.59 6.26 -9.90
N ILE A 224 -15.33 6.65 -9.66
CA ILE A 224 -14.98 7.98 -9.15
C ILE A 224 -15.47 9.07 -10.11
N VAL A 225 -15.13 8.95 -11.40
CA VAL A 225 -15.53 9.93 -12.43
C VAL A 225 -17.05 10.03 -12.57
N ASP A 226 -17.75 8.90 -12.63
CA ASP A 226 -19.20 8.84 -12.76
C ASP A 226 -19.93 9.38 -11.50
N SER A 227 -19.29 9.35 -10.32
CA SER A 227 -19.84 9.92 -9.08
C SER A 227 -19.66 11.42 -8.95
N GLU A 228 -18.58 11.98 -9.52
CA GLU A 228 -18.22 13.39 -9.33
C GLU A 228 -18.60 14.27 -10.53
N ALA A 229 -18.57 13.73 -11.75
CA ALA A 229 -18.80 14.51 -12.97
C ALA A 229 -20.27 14.54 -13.40
N GLN A 230 -21.10 13.66 -12.86
CA GLN A 230 -22.50 13.51 -13.27
C GLN A 230 -23.43 13.64 -12.07
N PRO A 231 -24.64 14.21 -12.23
CA PRO A 231 -25.64 14.17 -11.19
C PRO A 231 -25.91 12.72 -10.73
N LEU A 232 -26.00 12.53 -9.42
CA LEU A 232 -26.35 11.25 -8.83
C LEU A 232 -27.86 11.00 -9.02
N PRO A 233 -28.27 9.82 -9.50
CA PRO A 233 -29.67 9.53 -9.76
C PRO A 233 -30.46 9.32 -8.47
N GLY A 234 -31.77 9.52 -8.47
CA GLY A 234 -32.69 8.80 -7.57
C GLY A 234 -32.61 9.07 -6.07
N GLY A 235 -31.91 10.12 -5.61
CA GLY A 235 -31.95 10.58 -4.20
C GLY A 235 -31.37 9.61 -3.16
N TRP A 236 -30.80 8.48 -3.57
CA TRP A 236 -30.16 7.50 -2.68
C TRP A 236 -29.01 8.11 -1.86
N ASN A 237 -28.40 9.16 -2.40
CA ASN A 237 -27.34 9.91 -1.76
C ASN A 237 -27.84 10.77 -0.58
N GLY A 238 -29.14 10.76 -0.28
CA GLY A 238 -29.72 11.29 0.95
C GLY A 238 -29.73 10.29 2.12
N THR A 239 -29.29 9.05 1.93
CA THR A 239 -29.33 8.01 2.98
C THR A 239 -27.96 7.75 3.58
N VAL A 240 -27.90 7.76 4.91
CA VAL A 240 -26.78 7.29 5.74
C VAL A 240 -27.21 6.00 6.43
N LEU A 241 -26.47 4.91 6.22
CA LEU A 241 -26.72 3.62 6.83
C LEU A 241 -25.77 3.42 8.02
N LEU A 242 -26.34 3.33 9.20
CA LEU A 242 -25.62 3.03 10.44
C LEU A 242 -25.76 1.54 10.73
N VAL A 243 -24.64 0.84 10.73
CA VAL A 243 -24.54 -0.60 10.97
C VAL A 243 -23.73 -0.83 12.24
N ALA A 244 -24.21 -1.69 13.12
CA ALA A 244 -23.50 -2.01 14.35
C ALA A 244 -23.61 -3.49 14.70
N ASP A 245 -22.52 -4.03 15.20
CA ASP A 245 -22.43 -5.34 15.84
C ASP A 245 -23.08 -5.32 17.24
N ASN A 246 -23.23 -6.47 17.90
CA ASN A 246 -23.79 -6.57 19.24
C ASN A 246 -22.82 -6.11 20.34
N PRO A 247 -23.33 -5.59 21.47
CA PRO A 247 -22.49 -5.24 22.61
C PRO A 247 -21.76 -6.47 23.17
N ASP A 248 -20.52 -6.27 23.60
CA ASP A 248 -19.71 -7.32 24.23
C ASP A 248 -18.66 -6.74 25.20
N GLY A 249 -17.66 -7.55 25.57
CA GLY A 249 -16.56 -7.11 26.43
C GLY A 249 -15.66 -6.00 25.85
N ALA A 250 -15.70 -5.75 24.54
CA ALA A 250 -14.96 -4.68 23.88
C ALA A 250 -15.76 -3.37 23.82
N GLY A 251 -17.08 -3.41 23.98
CA GLY A 251 -17.90 -2.21 24.15
C GLY A 251 -19.33 -2.36 23.66
N ASN A 252 -20.08 -1.26 23.69
CA ASN A 252 -21.44 -1.18 23.16
C ASN A 252 -21.43 -0.53 21.76
N PHE A 253 -21.23 -1.33 20.72
CA PHE A 253 -21.15 -0.83 19.34
C PHE A 253 -22.43 -0.14 18.86
N PRO A 254 -23.66 -0.61 19.19
CA PRO A 254 -24.88 0.11 18.82
C PRO A 254 -24.94 1.51 19.42
N ALA A 255 -24.51 1.69 20.68
CA ALA A 255 -24.43 3.01 21.30
C ALA A 255 -23.37 3.92 20.65
N LEU A 256 -22.22 3.36 20.26
CA LEU A 256 -21.19 4.11 19.51
C LEU A 256 -21.69 4.56 18.15
N SER A 257 -22.39 3.68 17.42
CA SER A 257 -23.01 4.03 16.14
C SER A 257 -24.12 5.07 16.32
N GLU A 258 -24.97 4.93 17.33
CA GLU A 258 -26.06 5.87 17.61
C GLU A 258 -25.55 7.27 17.99
N ALA A 259 -24.38 7.38 18.63
CA ALA A 259 -23.74 8.67 18.91
C ALA A 259 -23.41 9.47 17.63
N SER A 260 -23.35 8.81 16.47
CA SER A 260 -23.16 9.47 15.19
C SER A 260 -24.45 10.01 14.55
N ALA A 261 -25.61 9.45 14.92
CA ALA A 261 -26.89 9.78 14.30
C ALA A 261 -27.28 11.27 14.39
N PRO A 262 -27.05 12.00 15.50
CA PRO A 262 -27.37 13.43 15.59
C PRO A 262 -26.59 14.33 14.63
N TRP A 263 -25.45 13.87 14.09
CA TRP A 263 -24.66 14.62 13.11
C TRP A 263 -25.21 14.49 11.69
N VAL A 264 -26.10 13.52 11.46
CA VAL A 264 -26.82 13.37 10.20
C VAL A 264 -28.01 14.32 10.23
N THR A 265 -27.88 15.42 9.50
CA THR A 265 -28.87 16.50 9.45
C THR A 265 -29.50 16.61 8.07
N ASP A 266 -30.62 17.33 7.96
CA ASP A 266 -31.30 17.59 6.68
C ASP A 266 -30.30 18.09 5.61
N PRO A 267 -30.33 17.56 4.38
CA PRO A 267 -31.35 16.66 3.80
C PRO A 267 -31.10 15.16 3.99
N PHE A 268 -30.12 14.77 4.80
CA PHE A 268 -29.76 13.37 4.99
C PHE A 268 -30.67 12.66 6.01
N THR A 269 -30.90 11.37 5.79
CA THR A 269 -31.71 10.50 6.64
C THR A 269 -30.92 9.29 7.13
N VAL A 270 -31.23 8.83 8.33
CA VAL A 270 -30.57 7.69 8.97
C VAL A 270 -31.40 6.43 8.84
N THR A 271 -30.79 5.36 8.32
CA THR A 271 -31.30 3.98 8.40
C THR A 271 -30.40 3.18 9.33
N ARG A 272 -30.96 2.36 10.22
CA ARG A 272 -30.22 1.59 11.24
C ARG A 272 -30.28 0.08 10.98
N ARG A 273 -29.15 -0.60 11.16
CA ARG A 273 -28.97 -2.06 11.11
C ARG A 273 -28.07 -2.47 12.27
N TYR A 274 -28.64 -2.58 13.46
CA TYR A 274 -27.90 -2.94 14.66
C TYR A 274 -28.23 -4.38 15.05
N CYS A 275 -27.19 -5.18 15.28
CA CYS A 275 -27.29 -6.45 15.99
C CYS A 275 -27.46 -6.10 17.48
N VAL A 276 -28.62 -6.37 18.06
CA VAL A 276 -28.90 -6.02 19.46
C VAL A 276 -29.27 -7.22 20.32
N GLY A 277 -29.72 -8.31 19.68
CA GLY A 277 -30.06 -9.53 20.39
C GLY A 277 -31.19 -9.34 21.40
N VAL A 278 -31.21 -10.15 22.46
CA VAL A 278 -32.24 -10.10 23.52
C VAL A 278 -31.67 -9.53 24.81
N ASP A 279 -30.43 -9.88 25.15
CA ASP A 279 -29.70 -9.26 26.25
C ASP A 279 -28.96 -7.99 25.74
N PRO A 280 -29.27 -6.80 26.28
CA PRO A 280 -28.61 -5.55 25.88
C PRO A 280 -27.11 -5.49 26.20
N ASN A 281 -26.55 -6.51 26.87
CA ASN A 281 -25.11 -6.68 27.08
C ASN A 281 -24.62 -8.08 26.66
N GLY A 282 -25.45 -8.85 25.94
CA GLY A 282 -25.15 -10.22 25.53
C GLY A 282 -24.66 -10.32 24.09
N ASP A 283 -23.80 -11.30 23.86
CA ASP A 283 -23.44 -11.76 22.53
C ASP A 283 -24.49 -12.77 22.03
N ASP A 284 -25.69 -12.26 21.69
CA ASP A 284 -26.86 -13.10 21.42
C ASP A 284 -27.72 -12.69 20.22
N CYS A 285 -27.16 -11.97 19.23
CA CYS A 285 -27.90 -11.55 18.03
C CYS A 285 -27.91 -12.57 16.87
N ASP A 286 -27.36 -13.78 17.06
CA ASP A 286 -27.32 -14.85 16.03
C ASP A 286 -28.69 -15.14 15.41
N ALA A 287 -29.77 -15.04 16.20
CA ALA A 287 -31.14 -15.33 15.75
C ALA A 287 -31.68 -14.34 14.70
N GLU A 288 -31.21 -13.09 14.72
CA GLU A 288 -31.63 -12.02 13.80
C GLU A 288 -30.60 -11.72 12.69
N ALA A 289 -29.38 -12.25 12.82
CA ALA A 289 -28.27 -12.02 11.90
C ALA A 289 -28.64 -12.21 10.41
N SER A 290 -29.36 -13.27 10.06
CA SER A 290 -29.78 -13.55 8.68
C SER A 290 -30.72 -12.47 8.12
N ALA A 291 -31.67 -12.00 8.94
CA ALA A 291 -32.58 -10.93 8.55
C ALA A 291 -31.85 -9.59 8.44
N LEU A 292 -30.93 -9.30 9.37
CA LEU A 292 -30.09 -8.10 9.34
C LEU A 292 -29.17 -8.06 8.12
N HIS A 293 -28.50 -9.17 7.81
CA HIS A 293 -27.68 -9.33 6.60
C HIS A 293 -28.51 -9.04 5.35
N ALA A 294 -29.67 -9.68 5.20
CA ALA A 294 -30.54 -9.47 4.04
C ALA A 294 -31.03 -8.02 3.92
N ALA A 295 -31.37 -7.39 5.06
CA ALA A 295 -31.79 -6.00 5.10
C ALA A 295 -30.64 -5.04 4.74
N LEU A 296 -29.43 -5.29 5.23
CA LEU A 296 -28.21 -4.54 4.93
C LEU A 296 -27.90 -4.60 3.43
N LEU A 297 -27.83 -5.79 2.82
CA LEU A 297 -27.62 -5.91 1.37
C LEU A 297 -28.75 -5.24 0.57
N GLY A 298 -29.98 -5.31 1.07
CA GLY A 298 -31.14 -4.63 0.49
C GLY A 298 -31.00 -3.10 0.51
N ASP A 299 -30.55 -2.50 1.62
CA ASP A 299 -30.28 -1.07 1.71
C ASP A 299 -29.12 -0.65 0.81
N TRP A 300 -28.03 -1.41 0.84
CA TRP A 300 -26.86 -1.14 0.00
C TRP A 300 -27.24 -1.15 -1.48
N ASN A 301 -28.05 -2.12 -1.91
CA ASN A 301 -28.56 -2.20 -3.28
C ASN A 301 -29.57 -1.12 -3.65
N ARG A 302 -30.27 -0.53 -2.67
CA ARG A 302 -31.08 0.68 -2.90
C ARG A 302 -30.22 1.92 -3.07
N GLY A 303 -29.07 1.94 -2.40
CA GLY A 303 -28.05 2.99 -2.42
C GLY A 303 -28.00 3.74 -1.09
N ALA A 304 -26.78 4.05 -0.64
CA ALA A 304 -26.51 4.83 0.56
C ALA A 304 -25.25 5.68 0.31
N LEU A 305 -25.31 6.98 0.64
CA LEU A 305 -24.15 7.87 0.51
C LEU A 305 -23.00 7.43 1.40
N LEU A 306 -23.34 7.03 2.63
CA LEU A 306 -22.40 6.63 3.65
C LEU A 306 -22.93 5.39 4.34
N ILE A 307 -22.07 4.39 4.50
CA ILE A 307 -22.29 3.24 5.37
C ILE A 307 -21.22 3.32 6.46
N GLN A 308 -21.66 3.44 7.70
CA GLN A 308 -20.79 3.36 8.87
C GLN A 308 -20.98 1.99 9.51
N TYR A 309 -19.87 1.36 9.88
CA TYR A 309 -19.89 0.14 10.67
C TYR A 309 -19.12 0.34 11.99
N PHE A 310 -19.72 -0.05 13.11
CA PHE A 310 -19.04 -0.23 14.39
C PHE A 310 -19.18 -1.67 14.86
N GLY A 311 -18.08 -2.33 15.17
CA GLY A 311 -18.11 -3.71 15.63
C GLY A 311 -16.84 -4.49 15.37
N HIS A 312 -16.89 -5.78 15.65
CA HIS A 312 -15.80 -6.68 15.32
C HIS A 312 -15.68 -6.90 13.83
N SER A 313 -14.48 -7.20 13.36
CA SER A 313 -14.28 -7.56 11.97
C SER A 313 -13.08 -8.48 11.82
N SER A 314 -13.03 -9.15 10.68
CA SER A 314 -11.81 -9.71 10.15
C SER A 314 -11.60 -9.13 8.75
N TRP A 315 -10.47 -9.46 8.11
CA TRP A 315 -10.15 -8.97 6.77
C TRP A 315 -11.20 -9.34 5.70
N GLN A 316 -12.10 -10.30 5.97
CA GLN A 316 -13.12 -10.79 5.03
C GLN A 316 -14.57 -10.50 5.44
N GLN A 317 -14.85 -10.03 6.66
CA GLN A 317 -16.23 -9.87 7.15
C GLN A 317 -16.41 -8.86 8.28
N TRP A 318 -17.64 -8.38 8.40
CA TRP A 318 -18.16 -7.62 9.53
C TRP A 318 -18.96 -8.52 10.48
N ALA A 319 -18.69 -8.40 11.77
CA ALA A 319 -19.24 -9.17 12.88
C ALA A 319 -18.90 -10.67 12.82
N ARG A 320 -19.04 -11.41 13.93
CA ARG A 320 -18.92 -12.87 13.94
C ARG A 320 -20.07 -13.52 13.16
N GLU A 321 -21.24 -12.91 13.27
CA GLU A 321 -22.54 -13.23 12.71
C GLU A 321 -22.61 -13.03 11.20
N ARG A 322 -21.53 -12.50 10.60
CA ARG A 322 -21.37 -12.31 9.15
C ARG A 322 -22.43 -11.37 8.59
N LEU A 323 -22.54 -10.17 9.17
CA LEU A 323 -23.43 -9.11 8.69
C LEU A 323 -23.12 -8.73 7.24
N PHE A 324 -21.83 -8.73 6.88
CA PHE A 324 -21.34 -8.60 5.50
C PHE A 324 -20.06 -9.41 5.32
N HIS A 325 -19.90 -10.06 4.17
CA HIS A 325 -18.72 -10.86 3.80
C HIS A 325 -18.30 -10.58 2.35
N LEU A 326 -17.02 -10.83 2.02
CA LEU A 326 -16.50 -10.68 0.65
C LEU A 326 -17.28 -11.50 -0.41
N ASP A 327 -17.91 -12.60 0.01
CA ASP A 327 -18.72 -13.46 -0.88
C ASP A 327 -20.02 -12.79 -1.31
N ASP A 328 -20.43 -11.72 -0.61
CA ASP A 328 -21.64 -10.96 -0.93
C ASP A 328 -21.38 -9.93 -2.04
N LEU A 329 -20.12 -9.61 -2.34
CA LEU A 329 -19.74 -8.62 -3.37
C LEU A 329 -20.39 -8.87 -4.74
N PRO A 330 -20.46 -10.11 -5.26
CA PRO A 330 -21.15 -10.39 -6.53
C PRO A 330 -22.67 -10.14 -6.49
N SER A 331 -23.28 -10.08 -5.31
CA SER A 331 -24.72 -9.81 -5.13
C SER A 331 -25.06 -8.32 -5.08
N LEU A 332 -24.03 -7.45 -4.99
CA LEU A 332 -24.22 -6.01 -5.00
C LEU A 332 -24.61 -5.53 -6.41
N ALA A 333 -25.82 -5.01 -6.52
CA ALA A 333 -26.46 -4.46 -7.70
C ALA A 333 -26.73 -2.95 -7.54
N ASN A 334 -25.85 -2.23 -6.84
CA ASN A 334 -26.01 -0.82 -6.54
C ASN A 334 -25.61 0.12 -7.70
N GLY A 335 -24.84 -0.32 -8.70
CA GLY A 335 -24.63 0.45 -9.94
C GLY A 335 -24.04 1.85 -9.68
N ARG A 336 -24.71 2.92 -10.13
CA ARG A 336 -24.33 4.33 -9.85
C ARG A 336 -24.84 4.84 -8.48
N ARG A 337 -24.95 3.95 -7.50
CA ARG A 337 -25.54 4.20 -6.17
C ARG A 337 -24.70 3.59 -5.06
#